data_AF-A0A2D9ITZ0-F1
#
_entry.id   AF-A0A2D9ITZ0-F1
#
_cell.length_a   1.000
_cell.length_b   1.000
_cell.length_c   1.000
_cell.angle_alpha   90.00
_cell.angle_beta   90.00
_cell.angle_gamma   90.00
#
_symmetry.space_group_name_H-M   'P 1'
#
loop_
_entity.id
_entity.type
_entity.pdbx_description
1 polymer ?
#
loop_
_entity_poly.entity_id
_entity_poly.type
_entity_poly.pdbx_seq_one_letter_code
_entity_poly.pdbx_strand_id
1 'polypeptide(L)' 'WGDNRSDEDQLGATYSELEWAMQNSHSDRTAFSLRQREVMEIYTRLNKVNQHKILPIPVCEIPEDFK' A
#
# COMPACT_ATOMS: atom_id res chain seq x y z
N TRP A 1 -7.26 -8.51 25.86
CA TRP A 1 -6.28 -7.42 26.05
C TRP A 1 -4.91 -8.07 26.21
N GLY A 2 -4.29 -8.51 25.13
CA GLY A 2 -3.16 -9.44 25.27
C GLY A 2 -2.41 -9.68 23.98
N ASP A 3 -2.27 -8.66 23.16
CA ASP A 3 -1.47 -8.78 21.96
C ASP A 3 -0.56 -7.57 21.87
N ASN A 4 0.67 -7.76 22.34
CA ASN A 4 1.71 -6.73 22.41
C ASN A 4 2.42 -6.58 21.06
N ARG A 5 1.76 -6.97 19.96
CA ARG A 5 2.30 -6.90 18.60
C ARG A 5 2.48 -5.46 18.18
N SER A 6 3.67 -5.15 17.68
CA SER A 6 3.99 -3.86 17.06
C SER A 6 3.22 -3.71 15.75
N ASP A 7 2.98 -2.47 15.32
CA ASP A 7 2.43 -2.19 13.99
C ASP A 7 3.27 -2.84 12.88
N GLU A 8 4.59 -2.91 13.06
CA GLU A 8 5.50 -3.58 12.11
C GLU A 8 5.24 -5.10 12.03
N ASP A 9 4.91 -5.74 13.16
CA ASP A 9 4.55 -7.17 13.19
C ASP A 9 3.20 -7.42 12.51
N GLN A 10 2.27 -6.47 12.61
CA GLN A 10 0.97 -6.56 11.94
C GLN A 10 1.06 -6.32 10.43
N LEU A 11 1.93 -5.39 10.01
CA LEU A 11 2.18 -5.06 8.61
C LEU A 11 3.08 -6.10 7.92
N GLY A 12 3.94 -6.78 8.68
CA GLY A 12 4.92 -7.76 8.19
C GLY A 12 6.17 -7.13 7.56
N ALA A 13 6.36 -5.82 7.77
CA ALA A 13 7.47 -5.03 7.26
C ALA A 13 7.77 -3.89 8.23
N THR A 14 9.03 -3.48 8.30
CA THR A 14 9.42 -2.32 9.13
C THR A 14 9.06 -1.01 8.43
N TYR A 15 8.98 0.08 9.20
CA TYR A 15 8.70 1.40 8.60
C TYR A 15 9.75 1.79 7.56
N SER A 16 11.04 1.55 7.82
CA SER A 16 12.12 1.85 6.87
C SER A 16 12.00 1.05 5.57
N GLU A 17 11.54 -0.19 5.65
CA GLU A 17 11.28 -1.03 4.47
C GLU A 17 10.11 -0.49 3.64
N LEU A 18 9.03 -0.05 4.30
CA LEU A 18 7.87 0.55 3.62
C LEU A 18 8.20 1.90 2.99
N GLU A 19 8.98 2.75 3.66
CA GLU A 19 9.45 4.02 3.09
C GLU A 19 10.31 3.79 1.84
N TRP A 20 11.21 2.81 1.90
CA TRP A 20 12.00 2.41 0.73
C TRP A 20 11.09 1.95 -0.42
N ALA A 21 10.07 1.13 -0.15
CA ALA A 21 9.13 0.66 -1.16
C ALA A 21 8.27 1.79 -1.74
N MET A 22 7.89 2.79 -0.93
CA MET A 22 7.21 4.00 -1.41
C MET A 22 8.07 4.76 -2.42
N GLN A 23 9.34 5.00 -2.08
CA GLN A 23 10.29 5.72 -2.94
C GLN A 23 10.61 4.96 -4.23
N ASN A 24 10.66 3.63 -4.17
CA ASN A 24 11.02 2.75 -5.28
C ASN A 24 9.79 2.11 -5.96
N SER A 25 8.59 2.60 -5.69
CA SER A 25 7.35 2.03 -6.24
C SER A 25 7.24 2.14 -7.76
N HIS A 26 7.92 3.13 -8.35
CA HIS A 26 7.91 3.42 -9.78
C HIS A 26 9.20 2.96 -10.51
N SER A 27 10.15 2.33 -9.80
CA SER A 27 11.38 1.83 -10.41
C SER A 27 11.25 0.38 -10.89
N ASP A 28 12.14 -0.03 -11.79
CA ASP A 28 12.11 -1.37 -12.38
C ASP A 28 12.36 -2.46 -11.32
N ARG A 29 11.39 -3.38 -11.19
CA ARG A 29 11.39 -4.45 -10.18
C ARG A 29 12.43 -5.56 -10.42
N THR A 30 13.15 -5.51 -11.53
CA THR A 30 14.04 -6.58 -11.99
C THR A 30 15.32 -6.69 -11.14
N ALA A 31 15.77 -5.60 -10.52
CA ALA A 31 17.01 -5.56 -9.75
C ALA A 31 16.85 -5.76 -8.23
N PHE A 32 15.63 -6.01 -7.72
CA PHE A 32 15.38 -6.12 -6.28
C PHE A 32 15.81 -7.46 -5.69
N SER A 33 16.35 -7.40 -4.46
CA SER A 33 16.60 -8.58 -3.63
C SER A 33 15.30 -9.30 -3.26
N LEU A 34 15.39 -10.54 -2.76
CA LEU A 34 14.21 -11.31 -2.35
C LEU A 34 13.38 -10.56 -1.29
N ARG A 35 14.04 -10.01 -0.25
CA ARG A 35 13.36 -9.23 0.79
C ARG A 35 12.71 -7.96 0.23
N GLN A 36 13.41 -7.25 -0.66
CA GLN A 36 12.87 -6.06 -1.30
C GLN A 36 11.63 -6.34 -2.16
N ARG A 37 11.58 -7.51 -2.82
CA ARG A 37 10.39 -7.96 -3.56
C ARG A 37 9.22 -8.22 -2.62
N GLU A 38 9.44 -8.96 -1.53
CA GLU A 38 8.41 -9.21 -0.52
C GLU A 38 7.85 -7.91 0.06
N VAL A 39 8.73 -6.98 0.45
CA VAL A 39 8.34 -5.67 0.98
C VAL A 39 7.55 -4.87 -0.06
N MET A 40 7.98 -4.88 -1.33
CA MET A 40 7.26 -4.20 -2.42
C MET A 40 5.88 -4.80 -2.65
N GLU A 41 5.73 -6.12 -2.54
CA GLU A 41 4.44 -6.81 -2.62
C GLU A 41 3.51 -6.45 -1.45
N ILE A 42 4.05 -6.44 -0.22
CA ILE A 42 3.33 -6.01 0.99
C ILE A 42 2.86 -4.57 0.82
N TYR A 43 3.76 -3.66 0.46
CA TYR A 43 3.45 -2.26 0.22
C TYR A 43 2.38 -2.10 -0.87
N THR A 44 2.56 -2.72 -2.04
CA THR A 44 1.61 -2.60 -3.16
C THR A 44 0.22 -3.07 -2.77
N ARG A 45 0.11 -4.20 -2.07
CA ARG A 45 -1.15 -4.75 -1.59
C ARG A 45 -1.83 -3.82 -0.59
N LEU A 46 -1.10 -3.38 0.43
CA LEU A 46 -1.63 -2.51 1.49
C LEU A 46 -2.02 -1.13 0.94
N ASN A 47 -1.17 -0.54 0.10
CA ASN A 47 -1.44 0.74 -0.55
C ASN A 47 -2.74 0.67 -1.37
N LYS A 48 -2.91 -0.37 -2.19
CA LYS A 48 -4.13 -0.56 -3.00
C LYS A 48 -5.39 -0.69 -2.14
N VAL A 49 -5.36 -1.55 -1.10
CA VAL A 49 -6.53 -1.74 -0.22
C VAL A 49 -6.84 -0.47 0.55
N ASN A 50 -5.83 0.30 0.97
CA ASN A 50 -5.99 1.52 1.75
C ASN A 50 -6.25 2.78 0.92
N GLN A 51 -6.39 2.68 -0.41
CA GLN A 51 -6.70 3.84 -1.25
C GLN A 51 -7.98 4.58 -0.82
N HIS A 52 -8.95 3.87 -0.26
CA HIS A 52 -10.18 4.47 0.29
C HIS A 52 -9.96 5.41 1.49
N LYS A 53 -8.78 5.37 2.13
CA LYS A 53 -8.40 6.29 3.22
C LYS A 53 -7.69 7.54 2.71
N ILE A 54 -7.30 7.56 1.43
CA ILE A 54 -6.51 8.62 0.81
C ILE A 54 -7.34 9.36 -0.25
N LEU A 55 -8.07 8.59 -1.07
CA LEU A 55 -8.96 9.11 -2.09
C LEU A 55 -10.30 9.54 -1.48
N PRO A 56 -10.92 10.60 -2.01
CA PRO A 56 -12.26 10.99 -1.60
C PRO A 56 -13.26 9.86 -1.88
N ILE A 57 -14.39 9.91 -1.16
CA ILE A 57 -15.49 8.97 -1.36
C ILE A 57 -15.89 9.02 -2.85
N PRO A 58 -15.90 7.88 -3.55
CA PRO A 58 -16.23 7.87 -4.97
C PRO A 58 -17.69 8.32 -5.15
N VAL A 59 -17.88 9.31 -6.02
CA VAL A 59 -19.20 9.82 -6.38
C VAL A 59 -19.55 9.32 -7.78
N CYS A 60 -20.79 8.86 -7.97
CA CYS A 60 -21.32 8.53 -9.28
C CYS A 60 -21.78 9.82 -9.98
N GLU A 61 -21.06 10.23 -11.02
CA GLU A 61 -21.50 11.31 -11.90
C GLU A 61 -22.54 10.76 -12.87
N ILE A 62 -23.77 11.24 -12.75
CA ILE A 62 -24.86 10.88 -13.66
C ILE A 62 -24.78 11.82 -14.87
N PRO A 63 -24.68 11.29 -16.11
CA PRO A 63 -24.70 12.12 -17.31
C PRO A 63 -26.00 12.91 -17.40
N GLU A 64 -25.96 14.13 -17.96
CA GLU A 64 -27.16 14.98 -18.03
C GLU A 64 -28.32 14.33 -18.81
N ASP A 65 -28.01 13.47 -19.79
CA ASP A 65 -29.01 12.71 -20.55
C ASP A 65 -29.87 11.77 -19.69
N PHE A 66 -29.41 11.45 -18.47
CA PHE A 66 -30.07 10.56 -17.51
C PHE A 66 -30.52 11.28 -16.22
N LYS A 67 -30.39 12.61 -16.13
CA LYS A 67 -30.98 13.41 -15.05
C LYS A 67 -32.44 13.74 -15.35
#